data_AF-A0A7W1K1G6-F1
#
_entry.id   AF-A0A7W1K1G6-F1
#
_cell.length_a   1.000
_cell.length_b   1.000
_cell.length_c   1.000
_cell.angle_alpha   90.00
_cell.angle_beta   90.00
_cell.angle_gamma   90.00
#
_symmetry.space_group_name_H-M   'P 1'
#
loop_
_entity.id
_entity.type
_entity.pdbx_description
1 polymer ?
#
loop_
_entity_poly.entity_id
_entity_poly.type
_entity_poly.pdbx_seq_one_letter_code
_entity_poly.pdbx_strand_id
1 'polypeptide(L)' 'MATTETETVQQIREEYKYGFSNPDEAKDYFFKSGRGISHEVVEAIAEHKNEPDWMRKFRHKSL' A
#
# COMPACT_ATOMS: atom_id res chain seq x y z
N MET A 1 37.15 7.53 -26.13
CA MET A 1 37.25 6.09 -26.47
C MET A 1 35.83 5.57 -26.56
N ALA A 2 35.47 4.86 -27.63
CA ALA A 2 34.13 4.31 -27.76
C ALA A 2 33.98 3.14 -26.77
N THR A 3 32.95 3.18 -25.93
CA THR A 3 32.59 2.09 -25.03
C THR A 3 32.17 0.87 -25.85
N THR A 4 32.54 -0.31 -25.38
CA THR A 4 32.20 -1.57 -26.05
C THR A 4 30.74 -1.95 -25.79
N GLU A 5 30.10 -2.62 -26.74
CA GLU A 5 28.70 -3.04 -26.64
C GLU A 5 28.43 -3.84 -25.36
N THR A 6 29.38 -4.68 -24.97
CA THR A 6 29.34 -5.51 -23.75
C THR A 6 29.24 -4.68 -22.47
N GLU A 7 29.95 -3.55 -22.38
CA GLU A 7 29.90 -2.65 -21.21
C GLU A 7 28.54 -1.94 -21.11
N THR A 8 27.95 -1.58 -22.25
CA THR A 8 26.65 -0.89 -22.31
C THR A 8 25.52 -1.82 -21.84
N VAL A 9 25.57 -3.10 -22.21
CA VAL A 9 24.57 -4.09 -21.82
C VAL A 9 24.60 -4.39 -20.32
N GLN A 10 25.77 -4.32 -19.67
CA GLN A 10 25.87 -4.52 -18.22
C GLN A 10 25.12 -3.44 -17.43
N GLN A 11 25.09 -2.20 -17.93
CA GLN A 11 24.42 -1.07 -17.28
C GLN A 11 22.88 -1.14 -17.35
N ILE A 12 22.31 -1.90 -18.29
CA ILE A 12 20.85 -2.01 -18.48
C ILE A 12 20.17 -2.70 -17.27
N ARG A 13 20.92 -3.48 -16.49
CA ARG A 13 20.41 -4.17 -15.28
C ARG A 13 20.67 -3.41 -13.98
N GLU A 14 21.26 -2.22 -14.03
CA GLU A 14 21.43 -1.40 -12.83
C GLU A 14 20.06 -1.02 -12.26
N GLU A 15 19.93 -1.10 -10.93
CA GLU A 15 18.69 -0.72 -10.25
C GLU A 15 18.33 0.72 -10.60
N TYR A 16 17.23 0.88 -11.34
CA TYR A 16 16.77 2.19 -11.75
C TYR A 16 16.34 2.98 -10.50
N LYS A 17 17.05 4.08 -10.24
CA LYS A 17 16.84 4.97 -9.08
C LYS A 17 15.38 5.45 -8.90
N TYR A 18 14.61 5.48 -9.98
CA TYR A 18 13.20 5.87 -9.98
C TYR A 18 12.29 4.73 -10.46
N GLY A 19 12.70 3.47 -10.24
CA GLY A 19 11.89 2.30 -10.51
C GLY A 19 10.51 2.40 -9.86
N PHE A 20 9.56 1.64 -10.41
CA PHE A 20 8.30 1.38 -9.73
C PHE A 20 8.63 0.56 -8.47
N SER A 21 9.05 1.24 -7.40
CA SER A 21 8.98 0.68 -6.06
C SER A 21 7.51 0.36 -5.86
N ASN A 22 7.19 -0.91 -5.70
CA ASN A 22 5.88 -1.31 -5.25
C ASN A 22 5.95 -1.31 -3.73
N PRO A 23 5.49 -0.24 -3.03
CA PRO A 23 5.48 -0.17 -1.57
C PRO A 23 4.48 -1.16 -0.94
N ASP A 24 4.04 -2.18 -1.67
CA ASP A 24 3.38 -3.38 -1.14
C ASP A 24 4.21 -4.17 -0.11
N GLU A 25 5.35 -3.62 0.35
CA GLU A 25 5.93 -3.98 1.62
C GLU A 25 4.90 -3.71 2.73
N ALA A 26 4.30 -4.79 3.25
CA ALA A 26 3.34 -4.79 4.34
C ALA A 26 3.78 -4.00 5.62
N LYS A 27 5.02 -3.52 5.65
CA LYS A 27 5.66 -2.76 6.73
C LYS A 27 5.02 -1.39 6.95
N ASP A 28 4.48 -0.75 5.92
CA ASP A 28 3.96 0.62 6.00
C ASP A 28 2.44 0.70 6.22
N TYR A 29 1.73 -0.43 6.16
CA TYR A 29 0.29 -0.46 6.39
C TYR A 29 -0.01 -0.59 7.88
N PHE A 30 -0.74 0.38 8.44
CA PHE A 30 -1.28 0.28 9.80
C PHE A 30 -2.19 -0.94 9.98
N PHE A 31 -2.96 -1.28 8.94
CA PHE A 31 -3.88 -2.40 8.95
C PHE A 31 -4.07 -2.93 7.53
N LYS A 32 -3.92 -4.24 7.35
CA LYS A 32 -4.24 -4.93 6.10
C LYS A 32 -5.59 -5.60 6.27
N SER A 33 -6.65 -4.98 5.75
CA SER A 33 -7.98 -5.57 5.78
C SER A 33 -8.02 -6.85 4.93
N GLY A 34 -8.85 -7.80 5.36
CA GLY A 34 -9.22 -8.95 4.52
C GLY A 34 -9.99 -8.52 3.27
N ARG A 35 -10.52 -9.50 2.53
CA ARG A 35 -11.36 -9.21 1.35
C ARG A 35 -12.75 -8.74 1.78
N GLY A 36 -13.24 -7.68 1.12
CA GLY A 36 -14.57 -7.14 1.33
C GLY A 36 -14.66 -6.17 2.50
N ILE A 37 -15.82 -5.52 2.63
CA ILE A 37 -16.13 -4.66 3.77
C ILE A 37 -17.00 -5.46 4.75
N SER A 38 -16.48 -5.73 5.94
CA SER A 38 -17.19 -6.40 7.03
C SER A 38 -17.36 -5.44 8.22
N HIS A 39 -18.20 -5.80 9.18
CA HIS A 39 -18.33 -5.05 10.42
C HIS A 39 -16.99 -4.90 11.16
N GLU A 40 -16.13 -5.92 11.13
CA GLU A 40 -14.79 -5.89 11.75
C GLU A 40 -13.86 -4.86 11.09
N VAL A 41 -13.90 -4.77 9.75
CA VAL A 41 -13.11 -3.77 9.01
C VAL A 41 -13.59 -2.35 9.31
N VAL A 42 -14.91 -2.16 9.41
CA VAL A 42 -15.48 -0.86 9.78
C VAL A 42 -15.09 -0.45 11.20
N GLU A 43 -15.07 -1.39 12.15
CA GLU A 43 -14.64 -1.10 13.53
C GLU A 43 -13.15 -0.72 13.58
N ALA A 44 -12.28 -1.48 12.91
CA ALA A 44 -10.86 -1.17 12.84
C ALA A 44 -10.60 0.22 12.24
N ILE A 45 -11.38 0.63 11.23
CA ILE A 45 -11.31 1.97 10.64
C ILE A 45 -11.78 3.04 11.63
N ALA A 46 -12.90 2.80 12.33
CA ALA A 46 -13.47 3.76 13.27
C ALA A 46 -12.54 4.01 14.47
N GLU A 47 -11.91 2.95 14.99
CA GLU A 47 -10.90 3.04 16.05
C GLU A 47 -9.65 3.78 15.59
N HIS A 48 -9.08 3.40 14.43
CA HIS A 48 -7.88 4.06 13.90
C HIS A 48 -8.06 5.56 13.69
N LYS A 49 -9.26 5.96 13.27
CA LYS A 49 -9.61 7.36 12.97
C LYS A 49 -10.21 8.11 14.16
N ASN A 50 -10.39 7.47 15.31
CA ASN A 50 -11.10 8.03 16.47
C ASN A 50 -12.46 8.65 16.07
N GLU A 51 -13.25 7.92 15.28
CA GLU A 51 -14.54 8.43 14.81
C GLU A 51 -15.56 8.55 15.96
N PRO A 52 -16.41 9.60 15.94
CA PRO A 52 -17.50 9.74 16.90
C PRO A 52 -18.56 8.66 16.69
N ASP A 53 -19.24 8.27 17.78
CA ASP A 53 -20.19 7.14 17.79
C ASP A 53 -21.28 7.20 16.73
N TRP A 54 -21.76 8.39 16.38
CA TRP A 54 -22.81 8.55 15.36
C TRP A 54 -22.31 8.11 13.98
N MET A 55 -21.04 8.37 13.66
CA MET A 55 -20.41 8.02 12.38
C MET A 55 -20.14 6.52 12.32
N ARG A 56 -19.62 5.93 13.42
CA ARG A 56 -19.47 4.48 13.57
C ARG A 56 -20.81 3.78 13.30
N LYS A 57 -21.86 4.15 14.03
CA LYS A 57 -23.22 3.57 13.87
C LYS A 57 -23.77 3.73 12.45
N PHE A 58 -23.54 4.87 11.79
CA PHE A 58 -23.97 5.10 10.42
C PHE A 58 -23.28 4.15 9.43
N ARG A 59 -21.95 3.96 9.55
CA ARG A 59 -21.20 3.03 8.70
C ARG A 59 -21.67 1.59 8.87
N HIS A 60 -21.86 1.13 10.11
CA HIS A 60 -22.36 -0.22 10.38
C HIS A 60 -23.75 -0.48 9.80
N LYS A 61 -24.62 0.55 9.76
CA LYS A 61 -25.96 0.44 9.14
C LYS A 61 -25.94 0.41 7.61
N SER A 62 -24.82 0.82 7.00
CA SER A 62 -24.69 0.95 5.54
C SER A 62 -24.05 -0.28 4.88
N LEU A 63 -23.66 -1.28 5.69
CA LEU A 63 -23.23 -2.60 5.24
C LEU A 63 -24.45 -3.48 4.97
#